data_AF-A0A328ABZ1-F1
#
_entry.id   AF-A0A328ABZ1-F1
#
_cell.length_a   1.000
_cell.length_b   1.000
_cell.length_c   1.000
_cell.angle_alpha   90.00
_cell.angle_beta   90.00
_cell.angle_gamma   90.00
#
_symmetry.space_group_name_H-M   'P 1'
#
loop_
_entity.id
_entity.type
_entity.pdbx_description
1 polymer ?
#
loop_
_entity_poly.entity_id
_entity_poly.type
_entity_poly.pdbx_seq_one_letter_code
_entity_poly.pdbx_strand_id
1 'polypeptide(L)'
;MIGLVVLLFGAQTAAAPPAMPAPDPRGIALPVWTDRLQAKDWPFLSMDASRTVVLFAKAAPGRAGEPEEVWMRQEYKEAQTDPAVPAGVVAQPYKSERIVAHVDCARRVARRFRVYRYPENNLEGRPEVYGYEGVEWAAPDPESFDAAVLQAACLRS
;
A
#
# COMPACT_ATOMS: atom_id res chain seq x y z
N MET A 1 3.92 38.18 -13.10
CA MET A 1 2.78 37.29 -13.45
C MET A 1 3.01 35.97 -12.74
N ILE A 2 2.23 35.67 -11.70
CA ILE A 2 2.33 34.43 -10.92
C ILE A 2 1.45 33.40 -11.65
N GLY A 3 2.09 32.44 -12.32
CA GLY A 3 1.41 31.32 -12.97
C GLY A 3 0.96 30.31 -11.92
N LEU A 4 -0.36 30.24 -11.71
CA LEU A 4 -1.05 29.29 -10.85
C LEU A 4 -0.83 27.86 -11.38
N VAL A 5 -0.05 27.03 -10.68
CA VAL A 5 0.03 25.59 -10.95
C VAL A 5 -1.21 24.95 -10.33
N VAL A 6 -2.18 24.62 -11.17
CA VAL A 6 -3.36 23.85 -10.78
C VAL A 6 -2.92 22.38 -10.63
N LEU A 7 -2.73 21.93 -9.40
CA LEU A 7 -2.59 20.50 -9.07
C LEU A 7 -3.98 19.86 -9.25
N LEU A 8 -4.19 19.19 -10.37
CA LEU A 8 -5.39 18.38 -10.60
C LEU A 8 -5.27 17.10 -9.75
N PHE A 9 -6.02 17.06 -8.66
CA PHE A 9 -6.20 15.85 -7.85
C PHE A 9 -7.08 14.88 -8.64
N GLY A 10 -6.46 13.88 -9.27
CA GLY A 10 -7.20 12.76 -9.85
C GLY A 10 -7.78 11.90 -8.71
N ALA A 11 -9.11 11.88 -8.59
CA ALA A 11 -9.81 10.99 -7.69
C ALA A 11 -9.64 9.55 -8.17
N GLN A 12 -8.99 8.71 -7.36
CA GLN A 12 -8.90 7.27 -7.62
C GLN A 12 -9.94 6.55 -6.77
N THR A 13 -10.84 5.82 -7.41
CA THR A 13 -11.49 4.67 -6.78
C THR A 13 -10.36 3.70 -6.45
N ALA A 14 -10.09 3.50 -5.16
CA ALA A 14 -9.16 2.46 -4.73
C ALA A 14 -9.73 1.13 -5.22
N ALA A 15 -9.26 0.64 -6.37
CA ALA A 15 -9.40 -0.78 -6.64
C ALA A 15 -8.79 -1.47 -5.42
N ALA A 16 -9.61 -2.27 -4.72
CA ALA A 16 -9.07 -3.07 -3.65
C ALA A 16 -7.94 -3.90 -4.30
N PRO A 17 -6.73 -3.93 -3.72
CA PRO A 17 -5.71 -4.85 -4.18
C PRO A 17 -6.35 -6.24 -4.17
N PRO A 18 -5.91 -7.13 -5.07
CA PRO A 18 -6.38 -8.51 -5.05
C PRO A 18 -6.30 -9.03 -3.62
N ALA A 19 -7.32 -9.78 -3.17
CA ALA A 19 -7.35 -10.33 -1.83
C ALA A 19 -6.10 -11.18 -1.62
N MET A 20 -5.13 -10.64 -0.88
CA MET A 20 -3.87 -11.31 -0.59
C MET A 20 -4.09 -12.26 0.58
N PRO A 21 -3.59 -13.50 0.50
CA PRO A 21 -3.70 -14.41 1.63
C PRO A 21 -2.99 -13.82 2.84
N ALA A 22 -3.50 -14.13 4.04
CA ALA A 22 -2.84 -13.82 5.29
C ALA A 22 -1.34 -14.19 5.26
N PRO A 23 -0.47 -13.44 5.96
CA PRO A 23 0.96 -13.75 6.01
C PRO A 23 1.16 -15.20 6.48
N ASP A 24 1.89 -16.02 5.71
CA ASP A 24 2.19 -17.39 6.13
C ASP A 24 3.34 -17.36 7.16
N PRO A 25 3.11 -17.80 8.41
CA PRO A 25 4.17 -17.88 9.42
C PRO A 25 5.25 -18.94 9.10
N ARG A 26 5.05 -19.81 8.11
CA ARG A 26 5.97 -20.93 7.79
C ARG A 26 7.12 -20.59 6.84
N GLY A 27 7.35 -19.30 6.58
CA GLY A 27 8.42 -18.86 5.68
C GLY A 27 8.00 -19.02 4.23
N ILE A 28 7.75 -17.89 3.59
CA ILE A 28 7.34 -17.85 2.19
C ILE A 28 8.58 -18.07 1.33
N ALA A 29 8.61 -19.13 0.52
CA ALA A 29 9.64 -19.31 -0.48
C ALA A 29 9.54 -18.17 -1.50
N LEU A 30 10.53 -17.29 -1.52
CA LEU A 30 10.54 -16.12 -2.39
C LEU A 30 11.12 -16.46 -3.78
N PRO A 31 10.55 -15.94 -4.88
CA PRO A 31 11.10 -16.14 -6.22
C PRO A 31 12.34 -15.25 -6.45
N VAL A 32 13.26 -15.69 -7.32
CA VAL A 32 14.58 -15.05 -7.55
C VAL A 32 14.51 -13.54 -7.82
N TRP A 33 13.45 -13.07 -8.49
CA TRP A 33 13.33 -11.63 -8.78
C TRP A 33 13.26 -10.76 -7.51
N THR A 34 12.85 -11.36 -6.38
CA THR A 34 12.71 -10.68 -5.09
C THR A 34 14.02 -10.60 -4.30
N ASP A 35 15.11 -11.21 -4.77
CA ASP A 35 16.41 -11.20 -4.07
C ASP A 35 16.95 -9.77 -3.84
N ARG A 36 16.47 -8.80 -4.63
CA ARG A 36 16.81 -7.38 -4.52
C ARG A 36 15.86 -6.57 -3.65
N LEU A 37 14.79 -7.18 -3.13
CA LEU A 37 13.83 -6.52 -2.27
C LEU A 37 14.35 -6.45 -0.84
N GLN A 38 14.39 -5.23 -0.31
CA GLN A 38 14.81 -4.98 1.06
C GLN A 38 13.62 -5.16 2.00
N ALA A 39 13.46 -6.35 2.56
CA ALA A 39 12.40 -6.68 3.51
C ALA A 39 12.64 -6.14 4.94
N LYS A 40 13.87 -5.70 5.23
CA LYS A 40 14.26 -5.20 6.56
C LYS A 40 13.29 -4.09 7.00
N ASP A 41 12.85 -4.17 8.26
CA ASP A 41 11.88 -3.26 8.90
C ASP A 41 10.42 -3.39 8.42
N TRP A 42 10.07 -4.46 7.70
CA TRP A 42 8.70 -4.81 7.31
C TRP A 42 8.35 -6.22 7.83
N PRO A 43 7.74 -6.34 9.02
CA PRO A 43 7.54 -7.63 9.68
C PRO A 43 6.47 -8.53 9.03
N PHE A 44 5.53 -7.94 8.26
CA PHE A 44 4.51 -8.71 7.55
C PHE A 44 4.88 -8.83 6.08
N LEU A 45 4.79 -10.05 5.55
CA LEU A 45 5.05 -10.37 4.14
C LEU A 45 4.00 -11.33 3.60
N SER A 46 3.51 -11.08 2.40
CA SER A 46 2.68 -12.00 1.61
C SER A 46 2.99 -11.86 0.12
N MET A 47 2.48 -12.79 -0.69
CA MET A 47 2.60 -12.74 -2.15
C MET A 47 1.28 -13.16 -2.79
N ASP A 48 1.06 -12.69 -4.00
CA ASP A 48 -0.10 -13.08 -4.77
C ASP A 48 0.12 -14.50 -5.34
N ALA A 49 -0.96 -15.15 -5.79
CA ALA A 49 -0.88 -16.52 -6.30
C ALA A 49 0.05 -16.65 -7.52
N SER A 50 0.17 -15.59 -8.34
CA SER A 50 1.08 -15.58 -9.49
C SER A 50 2.54 -15.29 -9.13
N ARG A 51 2.81 -14.89 -7.88
CA ARG A 51 4.13 -14.53 -7.35
C ARG A 51 4.79 -13.41 -8.14
N THR A 52 3.99 -12.50 -8.68
CA THR A 52 4.41 -11.29 -9.40
C THR A 52 4.27 -10.03 -8.56
N VAL A 53 3.55 -10.12 -7.43
CA VAL A 53 3.41 -9.06 -6.43
C VAL A 53 3.84 -9.58 -5.07
N VAL A 54 4.74 -8.83 -4.42
CA VAL A 54 5.07 -9.03 -3.00
C VAL A 54 4.47 -7.89 -2.20
N LEU A 55 3.78 -8.22 -1.11
CA LEU A 55 3.19 -7.26 -0.20
C LEU A 55 3.94 -7.31 1.13
N PHE A 56 4.32 -6.13 1.60
CA PHE A 56 4.92 -5.88 2.89
C PHE A 56 3.98 -5.00 3.72
N ALA A 57 3.97 -5.14 5.03
CA ALA A 57 3.30 -4.18 5.88
C ALA A 57 3.95 -4.00 7.24
N LYS A 58 3.65 -2.86 7.85
CA LYS A 58 4.01 -2.53 9.22
C LYS A 58 3.05 -1.50 9.78
N ALA A 59 2.86 -1.54 11.10
CA ALA A 59 2.35 -0.38 11.81
C ALA A 59 3.38 0.76 11.71
N ALA A 60 2.91 1.97 11.40
CA ALA A 60 3.76 3.15 11.36
C ALA A 60 4.34 3.44 12.76
N PRO A 61 5.43 4.21 12.85
CA PRO A 61 5.83 4.81 14.12
C PRO A 61 4.68 5.69 14.64
N GLY A 62 4.10 5.33 15.77
CA GLY A 62 2.99 6.08 16.36
C GLY A 62 3.39 7.51 16.69
N ARG A 63 2.46 8.45 16.51
CA ARG A 63 2.60 9.84 16.94
C ARG A 63 1.52 10.14 17.95
N ALA A 64 1.91 10.74 19.08
CA ALA A 64 0.96 11.04 20.15
C ALA A 64 -0.16 11.97 19.63
N GLY A 65 -1.41 11.57 19.82
CA GLY A 65 -2.60 12.33 19.39
C GLY A 65 -3.00 12.13 17.92
N GLU A 66 -2.28 11.31 17.15
CA GLU A 66 -2.68 10.93 15.79
C GLU A 66 -3.34 9.54 15.77
N PRO A 67 -4.25 9.26 14.81
CA PRO A 67 -4.78 7.92 14.60
C PRO A 67 -3.65 6.91 14.33
N GLU A 68 -3.89 5.65 14.70
CA GLU A 68 -2.98 4.58 14.33
C GLU A 68 -2.87 4.47 12.80
N GLU A 69 -1.64 4.36 12.31
CA GLU A 69 -1.37 4.18 10.89
C GLU A 69 -0.77 2.81 10.61
N VAL A 70 -1.19 2.24 9.49
CA VAL A 70 -0.56 1.09 8.86
C VAL A 70 0.00 1.53 7.52
N TRP A 71 1.25 1.15 7.27
CA TRP A 71 1.88 1.28 5.97
C TRP A 71 1.89 -0.09 5.30
N MET A 72 1.40 -0.14 4.08
CA MET A 72 1.48 -1.29 3.19
C MET A 72 2.38 -0.92 2.02
N ARG A 73 3.25 -1.84 1.63
CA ARG A 73 4.18 -1.66 0.51
C ARG A 73 3.98 -2.80 -0.49
N GLN A 74 3.65 -2.48 -1.73
CA GLN A 74 3.54 -3.45 -2.82
C GLN A 74 4.74 -3.33 -3.73
N GLU A 75 5.27 -4.47 -4.14
CA GLU A 75 6.39 -4.60 -5.06
C GLU A 75 5.96 -5.44 -6.24
N TYR A 76 6.12 -4.90 -7.44
CA TYR A 76 5.75 -5.56 -8.68
C TYR A 76 6.99 -6.06 -9.41
N LYS A 77 6.90 -7.28 -9.92
CA LYS A 77 7.92 -7.86 -10.79
C LYS A 77 8.12 -7.01 -12.04
N GLU A 78 7.01 -6.66 -12.69
CA GLU A 78 6.96 -5.84 -13.90
C GLU A 78 6.41 -4.45 -13.60
N ALA A 79 6.78 -3.46 -14.41
CA ALA A 79 6.25 -2.11 -14.28
C ALA A 79 4.73 -2.09 -14.51
N GLN A 80 4.04 -1.39 -13.62
CA GLN A 80 2.61 -1.12 -13.69
C GLN A 80 2.39 0.28 -14.26
N THR A 81 1.27 0.49 -14.94
CA THR A 81 0.79 1.81 -15.32
C THR A 81 -0.61 1.97 -14.77
N ASP A 82 -0.92 3.14 -14.23
CA ASP A 82 -2.25 3.38 -13.66
C ASP A 82 -3.33 3.37 -14.76
N PRO A 83 -4.29 2.41 -14.73
CA PRO A 83 -5.35 2.33 -15.72
C PRO A 83 -6.39 3.45 -15.58
N ALA A 84 -6.43 4.16 -14.46
CA ALA A 84 -7.38 5.23 -14.16
C ALA A 84 -6.86 6.64 -14.49
N VAL A 85 -5.69 6.76 -15.14
CA VAL A 85 -5.15 8.05 -15.55
C VAL A 85 -6.02 8.66 -16.66
N PRO A 86 -6.56 9.88 -16.49
CA PRO A 86 -7.38 10.53 -17.49
C PRO A 86 -6.69 10.61 -18.85
N ALA A 87 -7.47 10.49 -19.93
CA ALA A 87 -6.95 10.62 -21.28
C ALA A 87 -6.20 11.96 -21.46
N GLY A 88 -4.97 11.90 -21.97
CA GLY A 88 -4.09 13.06 -22.15
C GLY A 88 -3.10 13.31 -21.02
N VAL A 89 -3.18 12.55 -19.91
CA VAL A 89 -2.14 12.53 -18.87
C VAL A 89 -1.24 11.32 -19.11
N VAL A 90 0.08 11.53 -19.08
CA VAL A 90 1.05 10.44 -19.19
C VAL A 90 1.15 9.75 -17.84
N ALA A 91 0.60 8.54 -17.73
CA ALA A 91 0.79 7.68 -16.57
C ALA A 91 2.28 7.30 -16.47
N GLN A 92 2.95 7.65 -15.37
CA GLN A 92 4.31 7.17 -15.17
C GLN A 92 4.26 5.71 -14.76
N PRO A 93 5.12 4.85 -15.34
CA PRO A 93 5.24 3.49 -14.89
C PRO A 93 5.80 3.44 -13.45
N TYR A 94 5.32 2.49 -12.65
CA TYR A 94 5.77 2.28 -11.29
C TYR A 94 6.03 0.80 -10.99
N LYS A 95 6.97 0.51 -10.10
CA LYS A 95 7.31 -0.86 -9.66
C LYS A 95 7.12 -1.07 -8.17
N SER A 96 6.88 0.01 -7.42
CA SER A 96 6.61 -0.06 -5.99
C SER A 96 5.52 0.94 -5.60
N GLU A 97 4.69 0.57 -4.64
CA GLU A 97 3.70 1.45 -4.05
C GLU A 97 3.79 1.41 -2.53
N ARG A 98 3.58 2.55 -1.88
CA ARG A 98 3.26 2.62 -0.45
C ARG A 98 1.86 3.17 -0.25
N ILE A 99 0.99 2.38 0.35
CA ILE A 99 -0.35 2.75 0.76
C ILE A 99 -0.33 3.06 2.26
N VAL A 100 -0.97 4.17 2.64
CA VAL A 100 -1.15 4.57 4.03
C VAL A 100 -2.62 4.44 4.38
N ALA A 101 -2.89 3.72 5.47
CA ALA A 101 -4.23 3.53 6.01
C ALA A 101 -4.29 4.00 7.46
N HIS A 102 -5.37 4.70 7.81
CA HIS A 102 -5.74 4.92 9.21
C HIS A 102 -6.45 3.68 9.75
N VAL A 103 -6.28 3.44 11.04
CA VAL A 103 -6.86 2.31 11.77
C VAL A 103 -7.70 2.83 12.94
N ASP A 104 -8.88 2.26 13.10
CA ASP A 104 -9.71 2.40 14.31
C ASP A 104 -9.76 1.04 15.00
N CYS A 105 -8.99 0.91 16.08
CA CYS A 105 -8.85 -0.35 16.81
C CYS A 105 -10.08 -0.72 17.64
N ALA A 106 -10.89 0.25 18.06
CA ALA A 106 -12.12 -0.01 18.80
C ALA A 106 -13.17 -0.67 17.89
N ARG A 107 -13.26 -0.19 16.64
CA ARG A 107 -14.21 -0.71 15.64
C ARG A 107 -13.62 -1.79 14.74
N ARG A 108 -12.30 -2.03 14.81
CA ARG A 108 -11.55 -2.98 13.97
C ARG A 108 -11.78 -2.72 12.49
N VAL A 109 -11.67 -1.46 12.10
CA VAL A 109 -11.80 -1.00 10.71
C VAL A 109 -10.59 -0.19 10.28
N ALA A 110 -10.34 -0.15 8.98
CA ALA A 110 -9.30 0.67 8.37
C ALA A 110 -9.85 1.51 7.23
N ARG A 111 -9.14 2.60 6.92
CA ARG A 111 -9.44 3.46 5.77
C ARG A 111 -8.14 3.88 5.10
N ARG A 112 -7.98 3.50 3.83
CA ARG A 112 -6.87 3.99 2.99
C ARG A 112 -7.12 5.45 2.66
N PHE A 113 -6.10 6.29 2.79
CA PHE A 113 -6.25 7.71 2.51
C PHE A 113 -5.18 8.27 1.55
N ARG A 114 -4.04 7.58 1.41
CA ARG A 114 -2.98 8.01 0.51
C ARG A 114 -2.24 6.84 -0.10
N VAL A 115 -1.81 7.01 -1.34
CA VAL A 115 -0.86 6.12 -2.02
C VAL A 115 0.29 6.92 -2.61
N TYR A 116 1.48 6.35 -2.53
CA TYR A 116 2.73 6.85 -3.09
C TYR A 116 3.22 5.82 -4.10
N ARG A 117 3.35 6.18 -5.37
CA ARG A 117 3.84 5.29 -6.43
C ARG A 117 5.25 5.65 -6.80
N TYR A 118 6.12 4.65 -6.87
CA TYR A 118 7.55 4.81 -7.09
C TYR A 118 7.98 4.12 -8.40
N PRO A 119 8.81 4.77 -9.22
CA PRO A 119 9.23 4.21 -10.50
C PRO A 119 10.01 2.89 -10.32
N GLU A 120 10.72 2.74 -9.21
CA GLU A 120 11.56 1.58 -8.93
C GLU A 120 11.09 0.78 -7.72
N ASN A 121 11.53 -0.48 -7.63
CA ASN A 121 11.32 -1.32 -6.46
C ASN A 121 11.96 -0.70 -5.20
N ASN A 122 11.56 -1.12 -4.00
CA ASN A 122 12.08 -0.61 -2.72
C ASN A 122 11.70 0.83 -2.37
N LEU A 123 10.59 1.34 -2.90
CA LEU A 123 10.16 2.74 -2.71
C LEU A 123 11.25 3.73 -3.17
N GLU A 124 11.97 3.38 -4.23
CA GLU A 124 13.08 4.19 -4.77
C GLU A 124 12.62 5.15 -5.87
N GLY A 125 13.34 6.27 -5.99
CA GLY A 125 12.99 7.36 -6.91
C GLY A 125 11.98 8.35 -6.32
N ARG A 126 11.58 9.33 -7.13
CA ARG A 126 10.63 10.36 -6.72
C ARG A 126 9.20 9.81 -6.84
N PRO A 127 8.41 9.79 -5.75
CA PRO A 127 7.07 9.25 -5.83
C PRO A 127 6.10 10.23 -6.48
N GLU A 128 5.12 9.68 -7.18
CA GLU A 128 3.84 10.32 -7.44
C GLU A 128 2.91 10.06 -6.25
N VAL A 129 2.13 11.07 -5.85
CA VAL A 129 1.29 11.00 -4.64
C VAL A 129 -0.15 11.22 -5.01
N TYR A 130 -1.00 10.31 -4.55
CA TYR A 130 -2.44 10.37 -4.78
C TYR A 130 -3.19 10.24 -3.47
N GLY A 131 -4.27 11.02 -3.34
CA GLY A 131 -5.24 10.87 -2.28
C GLY A 131 -6.35 9.90 -2.69
N TYR A 132 -6.89 9.18 -1.72
CA TYR A 132 -8.13 8.45 -1.92
C TYR A 132 -9.29 9.32 -1.45
N GLU A 133 -10.20 9.67 -2.38
CA GLU A 133 -11.43 10.39 -2.06
C GLU A 133 -12.59 9.38 -1.91
N GLY A 134 -13.49 9.62 -0.95
CA GLY A 134 -14.69 8.80 -0.76
C GLY A 134 -14.44 7.35 -0.31
N VAL A 135 -13.23 7.00 0.13
CA VAL A 135 -12.99 5.67 0.72
C VAL A 135 -13.58 5.63 2.12
N GLU A 136 -14.55 4.75 2.31
CA GLU A 136 -15.20 4.54 3.60
C GLU A 136 -14.35 3.67 4.54
N TRP A 137 -14.62 3.79 5.83
CA TRP A 137 -14.09 2.85 6.81
C TRP A 137 -14.66 1.46 6.56
N ALA A 138 -13.79 0.46 6.42
CA ALA A 138 -14.20 -0.91 6.19
C ALA A 138 -13.44 -1.89 7.08
N ALA A 139 -14.13 -2.95 7.49
CA ALA A 139 -13.47 -4.12 8.06
C ALA A 139 -12.82 -4.91 6.90
N PRO A 140 -11.55 -5.30 7.02
CA PRO A 140 -10.93 -6.20 6.04
C PRO A 140 -11.58 -7.58 6.10
N ASP A 141 -11.48 -8.32 5.01
CA ASP A 141 -11.84 -9.75 5.00
C ASP A 141 -11.03 -10.48 6.08
N PRO A 142 -11.65 -11.24 7.00
CA PRO A 142 -10.96 -11.91 8.11
C PRO A 142 -9.78 -12.82 7.71
N GLU A 143 -9.80 -13.39 6.50
CA GLU A 143 -8.73 -14.29 6.02
C GLU A 143 -7.66 -13.55 5.20
N SER A 144 -7.79 -12.25 5.05
CA SER A 144 -6.88 -11.43 4.26
C SER A 144 -5.63 -11.01 5.02
N PHE A 145 -4.61 -10.66 4.25
CA PHE A 145 -3.43 -9.98 4.76
C PHE A 145 -3.76 -8.70 5.54
N ASP A 146 -4.71 -7.91 5.05
CA ASP A 146 -5.10 -6.64 5.67
C ASP A 146 -5.68 -6.85 7.08
N ALA A 147 -6.40 -7.97 7.32
CA ALA A 147 -6.90 -8.32 8.65
C ALA A 147 -5.78 -8.68 9.64
N ALA A 148 -4.77 -9.45 9.19
CA ALA A 148 -3.63 -9.80 10.04
C ALA A 148 -2.80 -8.56 10.42
N VAL A 149 -2.60 -7.64 9.47
CA VAL A 149 -1.88 -6.39 9.71
C VAL A 149 -2.66 -5.46 10.64
N LEU A 150 -3.97 -5.33 10.43
CA LEU A 150 -4.86 -4.57 11.31
C LEU A 150 -4.83 -5.12 12.73
N GLN A 151 -4.89 -6.44 12.89
CA GLN A 151 -4.80 -7.09 14.19
C GLN A 151 -3.50 -6.75 14.89
N ALA A 152 -2.37 -6.82 14.18
CA ALA A 152 -1.06 -6.52 14.74
C ALA A 152 -0.86 -5.06 15.11
N ALA A 153 -1.40 -4.12 14.33
CA ALA A 153 -1.39 -2.70 14.66
C ALA A 153 -2.07 -2.46 16.01
N CYS A 154 -3.29 -2.96 16.17
CA CYS A 154 -4.11 -2.78 17.37
C CYS A 154 -3.65 -3.55 18.61
N LEU A 155 -2.63 -4.41 18.51
CA LEU A 155 -1.99 -5.01 19.69
C LEU A 155 -0.85 -4.15 20.24
N ARG A 156 -0.42 -3.12 19.49
CA ARG A 156 0.62 -2.16 19.92
C ARG A 156 0.04 -0.89 20.56
N SER A 157 -1.25 -0.64 20.36
CA SER A 157 -2.01 0.53 20.82
C SER A 157 -2.36 0.48 22.31
#